data_AF-A0A3Q2YAT3-F1
#
_entry.id   AF-A0A3Q2YAT3-F1
#
_cell.length_a   1.000
_cell.length_b   1.000
_cell.length_c   1.000
_cell.angle_alpha   90.00
_cell.angle_beta   90.00
_cell.angle_gamma   90.00
#
_symmetry.space_group_name_H-M   'P 1'
#
loop_
_entity.id
_entity.type
_entity.pdbx_description
1 polymer ?
#
loop_
_entity_poly.entity_id
_entity_poly.type
_entity_poly.pdbx_seq_one_letter_code
_entity_poly.pdbx_strand_id
1 'polypeptide(L)'
;MPPSGAQPQVRQHMAKFLRSFPGVTRLLQIVFGAGLWVTIAANKYEGSIHFVLFVAVLFWLLCLGLFFVTLLDKQDAVPVLGGPRWLCSNLAYDVAAAALYMPAVGVMVYKTHRNAYCMVEQYKHFCLYKVYLTAAVFACLCCLAFLLSVVYGACRKSRGEQTVI
;
A
#
# COMPACT_ATOMS: atom_id res chain seq x y z
N MET A 1 -26.91 8.98 30.21
CA MET A 1 -25.55 9.55 30.31
C MET A 1 -24.65 8.81 29.32
N PRO A 2 -24.03 9.47 28.32
CA PRO A 2 -23.05 8.79 27.48
C PRO A 2 -21.73 8.61 28.26
N PRO A 3 -21.00 7.49 28.06
CA PRO A 3 -19.80 7.21 28.82
C PRO A 3 -18.65 8.11 28.36
N SER A 4 -18.25 9.06 29.22
CA SER A 4 -17.17 10.03 28.96
C SER A 4 -15.75 9.44 29.09
N GLY A 5 -15.61 8.11 29.22
CA GLY A 5 -14.33 7.41 29.43
C GLY A 5 -13.71 6.73 28.20
N ALA A 6 -14.45 6.58 27.10
CA ALA A 6 -13.98 5.81 25.93
C ALA A 6 -13.01 6.59 25.02
N GLN A 7 -13.16 7.91 24.91
CA GLN A 7 -12.31 8.75 24.05
C GLN A 7 -10.80 8.75 24.40
N PRO A 8 -10.37 8.83 25.67
CA PRO A 8 -8.94 8.82 25.99
C PRO A 8 -8.25 7.48 25.67
N GLN A 9 -8.93 6.34 25.85
CA GLN A 9 -8.36 5.02 25.55
C GLN A 9 -8.19 4.77 24.05
N VAL A 10 -9.18 5.13 23.24
CA VAL A 10 -9.11 5.01 21.77
C VAL A 10 -7.96 5.85 21.20
N ARG A 11 -7.77 7.07 21.71
CA ARG A 11 -6.70 7.97 21.26
C ARG A 11 -5.31 7.45 21.60
N GLN A 12 -5.14 6.82 22.78
CA GLN A 12 -3.89 6.18 23.18
C GLN A 12 -3.59 4.94 22.34
N HIS A 13 -4.60 4.11 22.06
CA HIS A 13 -4.47 2.95 21.17
C HIS A 13 -4.06 3.36 19.76
N MET A 14 -4.73 4.37 19.19
CA MET A 14 -4.38 4.95 17.89
C MET A 14 -2.94 5.47 17.84
N ALA A 15 -2.52 6.23 18.86
CA ALA A 15 -1.16 6.76 18.92
C ALA A 15 -0.11 5.63 19.05
N LYS A 16 -0.40 4.59 19.82
CA LYS A 16 0.47 3.42 19.98
C LYS A 16 0.58 2.64 18.66
N PHE A 17 -0.53 2.44 17.96
CA PHE A 17 -0.56 1.78 16.66
C PHE A 17 0.20 2.59 15.60
N LEU A 18 -0.04 3.90 15.48
CA LEU A 18 0.66 4.75 14.52
C LEU A 18 2.17 4.84 14.78
N ARG A 19 2.61 4.64 16.04
CA ARG A 19 4.02 4.59 16.40
C ARG A 19 4.64 3.20 16.25
N SER A 20 3.81 2.15 16.14
CA SER A 20 4.26 0.78 15.91
C SER A 20 4.80 0.61 14.49
N PHE A 21 5.78 -0.27 14.33
CA PHE A 21 6.31 -0.63 13.02
C PHE A 21 5.21 -1.03 12.00
N PRO A 22 4.25 -1.94 12.30
CA PRO A 22 3.21 -2.31 11.35
C PRO A 22 2.25 -1.15 11.01
N GLY A 23 2.00 -0.24 11.95
CA GLY A 23 1.20 0.95 11.67
C GLY A 23 1.92 1.93 10.74
N VAL A 24 3.23 2.14 10.93
CA VAL A 24 4.06 2.98 10.07
C VAL A 24 4.15 2.40 8.66
N THR A 25 4.39 1.09 8.51
CA THR A 25 4.46 0.46 7.19
C THR A 25 3.13 0.54 6.45
N ARG A 26 2.00 0.34 7.14
CA ARG A 26 0.65 0.54 6.56
C ARG A 26 0.43 1.97 6.09
N LEU A 27 0.84 2.97 6.88
CA LEU A 27 0.74 4.37 6.48
C LEU A 27 1.58 4.66 5.22
N LEU A 28 2.80 4.14 5.16
CA LEU A 28 3.65 4.25 3.96
C LEU A 28 3.00 3.61 2.73
N GLN A 29 2.41 2.41 2.88
CA GLN A 29 1.67 1.75 1.79
C GLN A 29 0.50 2.61 1.29
N ILE A 30 -0.25 3.26 2.18
CA ILE A 30 -1.36 4.16 1.82
C ILE A 30 -0.86 5.41 1.09
N VAL A 31 0.20 6.04 1.60
CA VAL A 31 0.75 7.28 1.01
C VAL A 31 1.37 7.01 -0.36
N PHE A 32 2.21 5.98 -0.48
CA PHE A 32 2.82 5.62 -1.76
C PHE A 32 1.78 5.10 -2.75
N GLY A 33 0.79 4.32 -2.30
CA GLY A 33 -0.28 3.81 -3.14
C GLY A 33 -1.13 4.96 -3.70
N ALA A 34 -1.48 5.94 -2.86
CA ALA A 34 -2.14 7.17 -3.28
C ALA A 34 -1.32 7.94 -4.32
N GLY A 35 -0.03 8.16 -4.03
CA GLY A 35 0.89 8.80 -4.97
C GLY A 35 0.91 8.10 -6.33
N LEU A 36 0.97 6.77 -6.35
CA LEU A 36 0.98 5.98 -7.57
C LEU A 36 -0.30 6.15 -8.39
N TRP A 37 -1.47 5.83 -7.81
CA TRP A 37 -2.71 5.81 -8.58
C TRP A 37 -3.16 7.23 -8.96
N VAL A 38 -2.93 8.25 -8.11
CA VAL A 38 -3.22 9.65 -8.45
C VAL A 38 -2.34 10.14 -9.61
N THR A 39 -1.04 9.80 -9.59
CA THR A 39 -0.12 10.17 -10.68
C THR A 39 -0.58 9.58 -12.01
N ILE A 40 -1.04 8.32 -12.01
CA ILE A 40 -1.55 7.66 -13.21
C ILE A 40 -2.89 8.26 -13.62
N ALA A 41 -3.85 8.40 -12.68
CA ALA A 41 -5.21 8.86 -12.96
C ALA A 41 -5.28 10.32 -13.41
N ALA A 42 -4.33 11.16 -13.01
CA ALA A 42 -4.24 12.56 -13.42
C ALA A 42 -3.79 12.74 -14.88
N ASN A 43 -3.36 11.67 -15.56
CA ASN A 43 -2.83 11.71 -16.92
C ASN A 43 -3.62 10.76 -17.83
N LYS A 44 -3.62 11.00 -19.14
CA LYS A 44 -4.18 10.03 -20.09
C LYS A 44 -3.26 8.81 -20.15
N TYR A 45 -3.77 7.63 -19.80
CA TYR A 45 -3.03 6.37 -19.85
C TYR A 45 -3.71 5.35 -20.75
N GLU A 46 -2.91 4.48 -21.38
CA GLU A 46 -3.38 3.47 -22.32
C GLU A 46 -2.59 2.15 -22.19
N GLY A 47 -3.26 1.04 -22.52
CA GLY A 47 -2.69 -0.30 -22.57
C GLY A 47 -2.35 -0.87 -21.19
N SER A 48 -1.13 -1.37 -21.00
CA SER A 48 -0.71 -2.06 -19.78
C SER A 48 -0.78 -1.21 -18.49
N ILE A 49 -0.98 0.10 -18.58
CA ILE A 49 -1.13 0.98 -17.43
C ILE A 49 -2.49 0.75 -16.72
N HIS A 50 -3.51 0.24 -17.42
CA HIS A 50 -4.77 -0.16 -16.79
C HIS A 50 -4.55 -1.23 -15.72
N PHE A 51 -3.65 -2.19 -15.98
CA PHE A 51 -3.27 -3.20 -14.99
C PHE A 51 -2.60 -2.57 -13.78
N VAL A 52 -1.64 -1.65 -13.98
CA VAL A 52 -0.95 -0.96 -12.89
C VAL A 52 -1.94 -0.17 -12.02
N LEU A 53 -2.87 0.55 -12.65
CA LEU A 53 -3.89 1.30 -11.93
C LEU A 53 -4.85 0.39 -11.16
N PHE A 54 -5.28 -0.72 -11.77
CA PHE A 54 -6.12 -1.71 -11.11
C PHE A 54 -5.44 -2.24 -9.84
N VAL A 55 -4.18 -2.68 -9.94
CA VAL A 55 -3.39 -3.15 -8.80
C VAL A 55 -3.27 -2.03 -7.76
N ALA A 56 -2.92 -0.82 -8.19
CA ALA A 56 -2.71 0.29 -7.28
C ALA A 56 -3.98 0.64 -6.48
N VAL A 57 -5.12 0.81 -7.15
CA VAL A 57 -6.39 1.20 -6.51
C VAL A 57 -6.97 0.06 -5.67
N LEU A 58 -6.97 -1.18 -6.18
CA LEU A 58 -7.50 -2.33 -5.44
C LEU A 58 -6.80 -2.51 -4.11
N PHE A 59 -5.46 -2.60 -4.13
CA PHE A 59 -4.68 -2.77 -2.91
C PHE A 59 -4.73 -1.52 -2.04
N TRP A 60 -4.77 -0.31 -2.60
CA TRP A 60 -4.92 0.89 -1.79
C TRP A 60 -6.24 0.91 -1.00
N LEU A 61 -7.37 0.60 -1.64
CA LEU A 61 -8.69 0.53 -0.98
C LEU A 61 -8.74 -0.56 0.09
N LEU A 62 -8.19 -1.75 -0.22
CA LEU A 62 -8.10 -2.85 0.74
C LEU A 62 -7.20 -2.48 1.93
N CYS A 63 -6.05 -1.85 1.69
CA CYS A 63 -5.15 -1.35 2.74
C CYS A 63 -5.86 -0.36 3.65
N LEU A 64 -6.62 0.58 3.05
CA LEU A 64 -7.38 1.59 3.77
C LEU A 64 -8.46 0.94 4.65
N GLY A 65 -9.19 -0.06 4.12
CA GLY A 65 -10.14 -0.86 4.89
C GLY A 65 -9.50 -1.60 6.06
N LEU A 66 -8.41 -2.34 5.82
CA LEU A 66 -7.66 -3.05 6.86
C LEU A 66 -7.11 -2.10 7.93
N PHE A 67 -6.63 -0.92 7.50
CA PHE A 67 -6.13 0.11 8.39
C PHE A 67 -7.24 0.64 9.30
N PHE A 68 -8.41 0.98 8.77
CA PHE A 68 -9.53 1.46 9.58
C PHE A 68 -10.06 0.40 10.56
N VAL A 69 -10.14 -0.87 10.13
CA VAL A 69 -10.55 -1.96 11.02
C VAL A 69 -9.56 -2.14 12.18
N THR A 70 -8.26 -2.08 11.88
CA THR A 70 -7.20 -2.17 12.91
C THR A 70 -7.21 -0.96 13.84
N LEU A 71 -7.42 0.25 13.28
CA LEU A 71 -7.46 1.51 14.03
C LEU A 71 -8.63 1.57 15.01
N LEU A 72 -9.80 1.07 14.61
CA LEU A 72 -11.03 1.03 15.41
C LEU A 72 -11.07 -0.14 16.41
N ASP A 73 -10.04 -0.99 16.42
CA ASP A 73 -9.97 -2.22 17.21
C ASP A 73 -11.18 -3.15 16.98
N LYS A 74 -11.75 -3.12 15.77
CA LYS A 74 -12.90 -3.94 15.37
C LYS A 74 -12.49 -5.18 14.60
N GLN A 75 -11.36 -5.78 14.99
CA GLN A 75 -10.77 -6.93 14.30
C GLN A 75 -11.69 -8.16 14.41
N ASP A 76 -12.37 -8.34 15.54
CA ASP A 76 -13.31 -9.44 15.78
C ASP A 76 -14.66 -9.27 15.07
N ALA A 77 -14.98 -8.07 14.60
CA ALA A 77 -16.23 -7.80 13.91
C ALA A 77 -16.25 -8.33 12.47
N VAL A 78 -15.11 -8.82 11.95
CA VAL A 78 -15.00 -9.37 10.60
C VAL A 78 -15.25 -10.88 10.65
N PRO A 79 -16.42 -11.38 10.21
CA PRO A 79 -16.89 -12.74 10.52
C PRO A 79 -16.05 -13.88 9.93
N VAL A 80 -15.24 -13.61 8.90
CA VAL A 80 -14.44 -14.65 8.20
C VAL A 80 -12.93 -14.49 8.42
N LEU A 81 -12.44 -13.26 8.51
CA LEU A 81 -11.02 -12.91 8.54
C LEU A 81 -10.56 -12.32 9.89
N GLY A 82 -11.49 -12.12 10.81
CA GLY A 82 -11.26 -11.46 12.09
C GLY A 82 -10.59 -12.32 13.17
N GLY A 83 -10.34 -11.68 14.31
CA GLY A 83 -9.79 -12.29 15.52
C GLY A 83 -8.45 -13.01 15.31
N PRO A 84 -8.33 -14.31 15.66
CA PRO A 84 -7.06 -15.03 15.63
C PRO A 84 -6.47 -15.20 14.22
N ARG A 85 -7.30 -15.02 13.17
CA ARG A 85 -6.87 -15.10 11.77
C ARG A 85 -6.41 -13.76 11.20
N TRP A 86 -6.62 -12.66 11.93
CA TRP A 86 -6.36 -11.30 11.44
C TRP A 86 -4.91 -11.09 10.99
N LEU A 87 -3.94 -11.64 11.73
CA LEU A 87 -2.52 -11.59 11.35
C LEU A 87 -2.26 -12.35 10.04
N CYS A 88 -2.83 -13.54 9.88
CA CYS A 88 -2.71 -14.33 8.65
C CYS A 88 -3.36 -13.63 7.45
N SER A 89 -4.52 -13.01 7.64
CA SER A 89 -5.22 -12.24 6.60
C SER A 89 -4.41 -11.02 6.15
N ASN A 90 -3.81 -10.29 7.09
CA ASN A 90 -2.90 -9.18 6.78
C ASN A 90 -1.66 -9.66 6.01
N LEU A 91 -1.05 -10.77 6.44
CA LEU A 91 0.10 -11.34 5.75
C LEU A 91 -0.26 -11.83 4.33
N ALA A 92 -1.39 -12.51 4.17
CA ALA A 92 -1.87 -12.95 2.86
C ALA A 92 -2.13 -11.77 1.92
N TYR A 93 -2.72 -10.70 2.45
CA TYR A 93 -2.89 -9.44 1.75
C TYR A 93 -1.54 -8.84 1.31
N ASP A 94 -0.54 -8.75 2.21
CA ASP A 94 0.77 -8.20 1.90
C ASP A 94 1.53 -9.04 0.86
N VAL A 95 1.40 -10.38 0.91
CA VAL A 95 1.98 -11.29 -0.08
C VAL A 95 1.31 -11.11 -1.45
N ALA A 96 -0.02 -11.07 -1.49
CA ALA A 96 -0.75 -10.85 -2.74
C ALA A 96 -0.42 -9.47 -3.35
N ALA A 97 -0.30 -8.45 -2.50
CA ALA A 97 0.11 -7.11 -2.92
C ALA A 97 1.53 -7.14 -3.51
N ALA A 98 2.51 -7.68 -2.79
CA ALA A 98 3.89 -7.77 -3.28
C ALA A 98 3.98 -8.53 -4.61
N ALA A 99 3.27 -9.65 -4.74
CA ALA A 99 3.26 -10.47 -5.95
C ALA A 99 2.72 -9.72 -7.18
N LEU A 100 1.70 -8.88 -7.01
CA LEU A 100 1.10 -8.11 -8.12
C LEU A 100 1.77 -6.75 -8.35
N TYR A 101 2.39 -6.16 -7.33
CA TYR A 101 3.19 -4.95 -7.50
C TYR A 101 4.52 -5.19 -8.22
N MET A 102 5.14 -6.37 -8.09
CA MET A 102 6.35 -6.71 -8.85
C MET A 102 6.20 -6.58 -10.39
N PRO A 103 5.21 -7.21 -11.05
CA PRO A 103 5.00 -7.01 -12.47
C PRO A 103 4.52 -5.58 -12.79
N ALA A 104 3.77 -4.93 -11.89
CA ALA A 104 3.36 -3.54 -12.09
C ALA A 104 4.57 -2.57 -12.14
N VAL A 105 5.58 -2.77 -11.27
CA VAL A 105 6.87 -2.08 -11.33
C VAL A 105 7.54 -2.33 -12.68
N GLY A 106 7.61 -3.59 -13.12
CA GLY A 106 8.18 -3.94 -14.43
C GLY A 106 7.51 -3.20 -15.59
N VAL A 107 6.18 -3.13 -15.61
CA VAL A 107 5.42 -2.38 -16.62
C VAL A 107 5.77 -0.88 -16.59
N MET A 108 5.85 -0.29 -15.39
CA MET A 108 6.16 1.14 -15.25
C MET A 108 7.60 1.47 -15.66
N VAL A 109 8.56 0.63 -15.30
CA VAL A 109 9.97 0.78 -15.72
C VAL A 109 10.09 0.62 -17.24
N TYR A 110 9.43 -0.38 -17.83
CA TYR A 110 9.41 -0.58 -19.28
C TYR A 110 8.81 0.63 -20.02
N LYS A 111 7.67 1.15 -19.56
CA LYS A 111 7.02 2.35 -20.12
C LYS A 111 7.90 3.60 -19.95
N THR A 112 8.61 3.72 -18.84
CA THR A 112 9.57 4.81 -18.60
C THR A 112 10.72 4.75 -19.59
N HIS A 113 11.35 3.57 -19.74
CA HIS A 113 12.46 3.36 -20.66
C HIS A 113 12.04 3.60 -22.12
N ARG A 114 10.86 3.12 -22.52
CA ARG A 114 10.33 3.34 -23.87
C ARG A 114 10.10 4.82 -24.20
N ASN A 115 9.88 5.67 -23.19
CA ASN A 115 9.71 7.11 -23.35
C ASN A 115 10.99 7.92 -23.03
N ALA A 116 12.13 7.26 -22.87
CA ALA A 116 13.40 7.93 -22.59
C ALA A 116 13.88 8.85 -23.74
N TYR A 117 13.36 8.68 -24.96
CA TYR A 117 13.66 9.57 -26.09
C TYR A 117 13.26 11.04 -25.82
N CYS A 118 12.36 11.29 -24.87
CA CYS A 118 11.96 12.63 -24.46
C CYS A 118 13.03 13.39 -23.64
N MET A 119 14.12 12.72 -23.24
CA MET A 119 15.26 13.35 -22.55
C MET A 119 16.24 14.03 -23.51
N VAL A 120 16.05 13.92 -24.83
CA VAL A 120 16.88 14.62 -25.82
C VAL A 120 16.62 16.13 -25.74
N GLU A 121 17.68 16.94 -25.64
CA GLU A 121 17.61 18.40 -25.42
C GLU A 121 16.76 19.16 -26.45
N GLN A 122 16.56 18.58 -27.64
CA GLN A 122 15.78 19.15 -28.72
C GLN A 122 14.26 18.91 -28.59
N TYR A 123 13.81 18.05 -27.67
CA TYR A 123 12.39 17.70 -27.53
C TYR A 123 11.67 18.64 -26.55
N LYS A 124 10.89 19.59 -27.07
CA LYS A 124 10.18 20.61 -26.28
C LYS A 124 8.70 20.29 -25.98
N HIS A 125 8.15 19.20 -26.49
CA HIS A 125 6.73 18.86 -26.31
C HIS A 125 6.47 18.13 -24.98
N PHE A 126 5.24 18.28 -24.47
CA PHE A 126 4.80 17.58 -23.25
C PHE A 126 4.95 16.06 -23.45
N CYS A 127 5.74 15.42 -22.59
CA CYS A 127 5.98 14.00 -22.64
C CYS A 127 5.69 13.32 -21.31
N LEU A 128 5.12 12.12 -21.40
CA LEU A 128 4.73 11.29 -20.26
C LEU A 128 5.92 10.64 -19.55
N TYR A 129 7.17 10.86 -20.00
CA TYR A 129 8.37 10.31 -19.36
C TYR A 129 8.45 10.64 -17.87
N LYS A 130 8.28 11.92 -17.50
CA LYS A 130 8.33 12.34 -16.07
C LYS A 130 7.20 11.72 -15.26
N VAL A 131 6.02 11.54 -15.86
CA VAL A 131 4.86 10.89 -15.23
C VAL A 131 5.12 9.41 -15.00
N TYR A 132 5.64 8.69 -16.01
CA TYR A 132 5.96 7.28 -15.85
C TYR A 132 7.13 7.04 -14.90
N LEU A 133 8.13 7.93 -14.90
CA LEU A 133 9.23 7.87 -13.96
C LEU A 133 8.75 8.06 -12.51
N THR A 134 7.93 9.08 -12.24
CA THR A 134 7.37 9.33 -10.91
C THR A 134 6.48 8.17 -10.45
N ALA A 135 5.61 7.67 -11.32
CA ALA A 135 4.80 6.50 -11.02
C ALA A 135 5.65 5.22 -10.85
N ALA A 136 6.75 5.04 -11.58
CA ALA A 136 7.68 3.93 -11.36
C ALA A 136 8.34 4.01 -9.97
N VAL A 137 8.76 5.21 -9.54
CA VAL A 137 9.31 5.42 -8.20
C VAL A 137 8.28 5.08 -7.12
N PHE A 138 7.04 5.58 -7.23
CA PHE A 138 5.98 5.23 -6.27
C PHE A 138 5.66 3.73 -6.27
N ALA A 139 5.60 3.09 -7.44
CA ALA A 139 5.39 1.65 -7.53
C ALA A 139 6.51 0.85 -6.85
N CYS A 140 7.78 1.26 -7.04
CA CYS A 140 8.92 0.65 -6.36
C CYS A 140 8.83 0.82 -4.84
N LEU A 141 8.56 2.03 -4.37
CA LEU A 141 8.42 2.32 -2.93
C LEU A 141 7.26 1.53 -2.31
N CYS A 142 6.11 1.43 -2.99
CA CYS A 142 5.01 0.55 -2.59
C CYS A 142 5.46 -0.90 -2.49
N CYS A 143 6.10 -1.43 -3.53
CA CYS A 143 6.56 -2.81 -3.56
C CYS A 143 7.52 -3.11 -2.41
N LEU A 144 8.48 -2.22 -2.14
CA LEU A 144 9.40 -2.34 -1.02
C LEU A 144 8.66 -2.31 0.33
N ALA A 145 7.70 -1.41 0.50
CA ALA A 145 6.89 -1.34 1.72
C ALA A 145 6.07 -2.62 1.94
N PHE A 146 5.51 -3.23 0.89
CA PHE A 146 4.85 -4.53 0.99
C PHE A 146 5.83 -5.66 1.31
N LEU A 147 6.98 -5.71 0.66
CA LEU A 147 8.01 -6.73 0.95
C LEU A 147 8.51 -6.65 2.40
N LEU A 148 8.76 -5.44 2.91
CA LEU A 148 9.13 -5.23 4.31
C LEU A 148 8.04 -5.73 5.27
N SER A 149 6.76 -5.45 4.97
CA SER A 149 5.62 -5.96 5.75
C SER A 149 5.52 -7.49 5.69
N VAL A 150 5.76 -8.11 4.52
CA VAL A 150 5.79 -9.58 4.37
C VAL A 150 6.90 -10.19 5.20
N VAL A 151 8.14 -9.68 5.08
CA VAL A 151 9.30 -10.19 5.82
C VAL A 151 9.05 -10.06 7.33
N TYR A 152 8.59 -8.89 7.78
CA TYR A 152 8.29 -8.67 9.18
C TYR A 152 7.16 -9.58 9.69
N GLY A 153 6.06 -9.70 8.95
CA GLY A 153 4.94 -10.58 9.29
C GLY A 153 5.33 -12.06 9.31
N ALA A 154 6.15 -12.50 8.36
CA ALA A 154 6.69 -13.86 8.32
C ALA A 154 7.61 -14.15 9.51
N CYS A 155 8.50 -13.22 9.88
CA CYS A 155 9.36 -13.33 11.05
C CYS A 155 8.57 -13.37 12.37
N ARG A 156 7.48 -12.60 12.48
CA ARG A 156 6.61 -12.66 13.68
C ARG A 156 5.83 -13.96 13.75
N LYS A 157 5.32 -14.42 12.60
CA LYS A 157 4.61 -15.71 12.52
C LYS A 157 5.53 -16.88 12.86
N SER A 158 6.79 -16.87 12.44
CA SER A 158 7.77 -17.90 12.82
C SER A 158 8.15 -17.86 14.30
N ARG A 159 7.96 -16.72 14.98
CA ARG A 159 8.12 -16.56 16.43
C ARG A 159 6.85 -16.92 17.24
N GLY A 160 5.76 -17.29 16.58
CA GLY A 160 4.50 -17.68 17.23
C GLY A 160 3.65 -16.52 17.75
N GLU A 161 3.94 -15.28 17.38
CA GLU A 161 3.14 -14.12 17.77
C GLU A 161 1.82 -14.09 16.97
N GLN A 162 0.69 -13.82 17.64
CA GLN A 162 -0.65 -13.81 17.03
C GLN A 162 -1.29 -12.42 16.89
N THR A 163 -0.73 -11.38 17.52
CA THR A 163 -1.31 -10.03 17.52
C THR A 163 -0.61 -9.11 16.53
N VAL A 164 -1.37 -8.20 15.90
CA VAL A 164 -0.80 -7.17 15.00
C VAL A 164 -0.13 -6.04 15.80
N ILE A 165 -0.52 -5.85 17.06
CA ILE A 165 0.03 -4.89 18.04
C ILE A 165 0.97 -5.61 19.02
#